data_AF-A0A503WN59-F1
#
_entry.id   AF-A0A503WN59-F1
#
_cell.length_a   1.000
_cell.length_b   1.000
_cell.length_c   1.000
_cell.angle_alpha   90.00
_cell.angle_beta   90.00
_cell.angle_gamma   90.00
#
_symmetry.space_group_name_H-M   'P 1'
#
loop_
_entity.id
_entity.type
_entity.pdbx_description
1 polymer ?
#
loop_
_entity_poly.entity_id
_entity_poly.type
_entity_poly.pdbx_seq_one_letter_code
_entity_poly.pdbx_strand_id
1 'polypeptide(L)'
;MRWLAVLAVLGLVSIPPAVSAQTQPGACSYAPTILAAADFLLAEPATFPNFWRDRYGDDAAYLKIHYGNLNDTEGSALLSGLEKRSHPPLRIAELRLAYATPAERAAIIAGMQPAPNKKSVVGQLGESALRALVAEDGGTWLLGELARLQTLDPADASSAATAIAQTLTDLEADAKSRLAKRAQDAGVVTLALPLLAIKDSLADYMSYLDRLPPAALPNKDSRGQMIRKALYASALRPSFDISKQPAEVQAVYRQNDMARALQPIGQLVNHAPVAEILLTAVNQSGDLRVGTVVAAGLNARISAKQLDPVGDPDALIASMVDGLDYIFGHSGREGILVTFGVTGMQGETAEEFVDRALARVALTPFLQGIAAESPSRPAQLAATFPWELWVGLAGRLKAGGAITSEDHIVAADLMLAAGRPADALRALETASDWKTALLRSHGLAFALDRRCANLLGRPIPFSQPLYRF
;
A
#
# COMPACT_ATOMS: atom_id res chain seq x y z
N MET A 1 57.09 1.99 -36.91
CA MET A 1 56.09 2.72 -37.73
C MET A 1 54.78 2.69 -36.96
N ARG A 2 54.41 3.81 -36.33
CA ARG A 2 53.27 4.67 -36.71
C ARG A 2 51.90 3.97 -36.57
N TRP A 3 51.20 4.18 -35.45
CA TRP A 3 49.95 4.96 -35.30
C TRP A 3 48.72 4.21 -35.88
N LEU A 4 47.69 3.86 -35.09
CA LEU A 4 46.62 4.77 -34.67
C LEU A 4 45.86 4.22 -33.45
N ALA A 5 45.72 5.06 -32.42
CA ALA A 5 44.75 4.92 -31.35
C ALA A 5 43.40 5.49 -31.82
N VAL A 6 42.33 4.71 -31.73
CA VAL A 6 40.95 5.20 -31.85
C VAL A 6 40.40 5.37 -30.43
N LEU A 7 40.44 6.60 -29.95
CA LEU A 7 39.72 7.06 -28.77
C LEU A 7 38.23 7.16 -29.14
N ALA A 8 37.45 6.15 -28.76
CA ALA A 8 35.99 6.25 -28.74
C ALA A 8 35.59 7.02 -27.47
N VAL A 9 35.29 8.31 -27.63
CA VAL A 9 34.59 9.10 -26.62
C VAL A 9 33.16 8.59 -26.55
N LEU A 10 32.91 7.60 -25.69
CA LEU A 10 31.57 7.25 -25.25
C LEU A 10 31.12 8.38 -24.31
N GLY A 11 30.37 9.33 -24.88
CA GLY A 11 29.61 10.29 -24.09
C GLY A 11 28.67 9.51 -23.17
N LEU A 12 28.95 9.57 -21.87
CA LEU A 12 27.99 9.22 -20.82
C LEU A 12 26.81 10.20 -20.96
N VAL A 13 25.82 9.83 -21.77
CA VAL A 13 24.49 10.39 -21.61
C VAL A 13 23.99 9.84 -20.29
N SER A 14 24.15 10.64 -19.25
CA SER A 14 23.46 10.44 -17.98
C SER A 14 21.97 10.51 -18.26
N ILE A 15 21.36 9.38 -18.58
CA ILE A 15 19.91 9.25 -18.56
C ILE A 15 19.53 9.33 -17.09
N PRO A 16 18.84 10.40 -16.63
CA PRO A 16 18.35 10.44 -15.26
C PRO A 16 17.49 9.19 -15.03
N PRO A 17 17.50 8.61 -13.82
CA PRO A 17 16.56 7.55 -13.51
C PRO A 17 15.16 8.07 -13.82
N ALA A 18 14.44 7.37 -14.71
CA ALA A 18 13.03 7.59 -14.90
C ALA A 18 12.35 7.23 -13.58
N VAL A 19 12.26 8.21 -12.68
CA VAL A 19 11.10 8.33 -11.81
C VAL A 19 9.95 8.44 -12.80
N SER A 20 9.14 7.39 -12.95
CA SER A 20 7.92 7.47 -13.75
C SER A 20 7.18 8.71 -13.27
N ALA A 21 7.18 9.76 -14.10
CA ALA A 21 6.41 10.97 -13.81
C ALA A 21 4.98 10.49 -13.67
N GLN A 22 4.40 10.62 -12.47
CA GLN A 22 3.02 10.28 -12.22
C GLN A 22 2.17 11.08 -13.21
N THR A 23 1.52 10.36 -14.13
CA THR A 23 0.70 10.99 -15.16
C THR A 23 -0.46 11.68 -14.44
N GLN A 24 -0.76 12.92 -14.81
CA GLN A 24 -1.96 13.61 -14.33
C GLN A 24 -3.17 12.66 -14.50
N PRO A 25 -4.02 12.46 -13.48
CA PRO A 25 -5.04 11.40 -13.48
C PRO A 25 -5.84 11.32 -14.80
N GLY A 26 -6.34 12.46 -15.28
CA GLY A 26 -7.12 12.55 -16.52
C GLY A 26 -6.35 12.31 -17.83
N ALA A 27 -5.02 12.33 -17.81
CA ALA A 27 -4.18 12.08 -18.99
C ALA A 27 -3.75 10.61 -19.14
N CYS A 28 -4.10 9.74 -18.18
CA CYS A 28 -3.76 8.33 -18.26
C CYS A 28 -4.68 7.57 -19.22
N SER A 29 -4.13 6.67 -20.04
CA SER A 29 -4.92 5.83 -20.98
C SER A 29 -5.93 4.93 -20.28
N TYR A 30 -5.72 4.59 -19.00
CA TYR A 30 -6.63 3.77 -18.21
C TYR A 30 -7.70 4.59 -17.45
N ALA A 31 -7.66 5.93 -17.52
CA ALA A 31 -8.61 6.79 -16.81
C ALA A 31 -10.10 6.43 -17.08
N PRO A 32 -10.53 6.13 -18.32
CA PRO A 32 -11.92 5.74 -18.58
C PRO A 32 -12.32 4.43 -17.86
N THR A 33 -11.43 3.44 -17.81
CA THR A 33 -11.70 2.17 -17.13
C THR A 33 -11.69 2.33 -15.60
N ILE A 34 -10.80 3.17 -15.06
CA ILE A 34 -10.78 3.51 -13.63
C ILE A 34 -12.10 4.19 -13.23
N LEU A 35 -12.58 5.14 -14.04
CA LEU A 35 -13.85 5.82 -13.81
C LEU A 35 -15.05 4.89 -13.89
N ALA A 36 -15.11 4.04 -14.92
CA ALA A 36 -16.18 3.05 -15.03
C ALA A 36 -16.19 2.08 -13.83
N ALA A 37 -15.01 1.63 -13.38
CA ALA A 37 -14.91 0.78 -12.18
C ALA A 37 -15.38 1.52 -10.93
N ALA A 38 -15.01 2.81 -10.77
CA ALA A 38 -15.48 3.64 -9.67
C ALA A 38 -17.01 3.82 -9.71
N ASP A 39 -17.59 4.05 -10.89
CA ASP A 39 -19.05 4.17 -11.07
C ASP A 39 -19.77 2.87 -10.72
N PHE A 40 -19.24 1.72 -11.15
CA PHE A 40 -19.78 0.40 -10.80
C PHE A 40 -19.76 0.18 -9.27
N LEU A 41 -18.62 0.45 -8.62
CA LEU A 41 -18.49 0.34 -7.16
C LEU A 41 -19.42 1.31 -6.41
N LEU A 42 -19.65 2.51 -6.94
CA LEU A 42 -20.50 3.51 -6.31
C LEU A 42 -21.98 3.29 -6.58
N ALA A 43 -22.39 2.62 -7.66
CA ALA A 43 -23.80 2.41 -8.00
C ALA A 43 -24.54 1.53 -6.98
N GLU A 44 -23.83 0.69 -6.23
CA GLU A 44 -24.41 -0.46 -5.54
C GLU A 44 -24.30 -0.40 -4.01
N PRO A 45 -25.24 0.33 -3.39
CA PRO A 45 -25.96 -0.23 -2.26
C PRO A 45 -27.48 -0.07 -2.39
N ALA A 46 -27.99 0.33 -3.57
CA ALA A 46 -29.42 0.59 -3.76
C ALA A 46 -30.28 -0.69 -3.87
N THR A 47 -29.72 -1.80 -4.35
CA THR A 47 -30.45 -3.05 -4.67
C THR A 47 -30.26 -4.18 -3.65
N PHE A 48 -29.20 -4.17 -2.84
CA PHE A 48 -28.86 -5.25 -1.89
C PHE A 48 -28.50 -4.73 -0.49
N PRO A 49 -29.50 -4.44 0.37
CA PRO A 49 -29.31 -3.73 1.64
C PRO A 49 -28.57 -4.52 2.74
N ASN A 50 -28.22 -5.79 2.54
CA ASN A 50 -27.65 -6.65 3.59
C ASN A 50 -26.13 -6.86 3.45
N PHE A 51 -25.47 -6.18 2.52
CA PHE A 51 -24.03 -6.35 2.37
C PHE A 51 -23.28 -5.47 3.37
N TRP A 52 -22.48 -6.16 4.19
CA TRP A 52 -21.38 -5.65 5.00
C TRP A 52 -20.84 -4.34 4.42
N ARG A 53 -21.07 -3.22 5.14
CA ARG A 53 -20.52 -1.86 4.96
C ARG A 53 -19.83 -1.66 3.61
N ASP A 54 -20.40 -0.86 2.70
CA ASP A 54 -19.79 -0.43 1.42
C ASP A 54 -18.27 -0.21 1.58
N ARG A 55 -17.48 -1.26 1.31
CA ARG A 55 -16.09 -1.36 1.78
C ARG A 55 -15.15 -0.58 0.88
N TYR A 56 -15.58 -0.35 -0.35
CA TYR A 56 -14.77 0.19 -1.43
C TYR A 56 -15.30 1.53 -1.94
N GLY A 57 -16.49 1.97 -1.48
CA GLY A 57 -17.12 3.21 -1.93
C GLY A 57 -16.32 4.47 -1.61
N ASP A 58 -15.54 4.50 -0.53
CA ASP A 58 -14.65 5.62 -0.23
C ASP A 58 -13.48 5.72 -1.22
N ASP A 59 -12.74 4.62 -1.44
CA ASP A 59 -11.71 4.55 -2.49
C ASP A 59 -12.27 4.87 -3.88
N ALA A 60 -13.46 4.35 -4.23
CA ALA A 60 -14.12 4.62 -5.50
C ALA A 60 -14.52 6.10 -5.65
N ALA A 61 -15.06 6.71 -4.58
CA ALA A 61 -15.38 8.13 -4.58
C ALA A 61 -14.12 8.99 -4.74
N TYR A 62 -13.03 8.63 -4.05
CA TYR A 62 -11.74 9.30 -4.18
C TYR A 62 -11.21 9.25 -5.61
N LEU A 63 -11.19 8.06 -6.22
CA LEU A 63 -10.80 7.90 -7.62
C LEU A 63 -11.70 8.70 -8.56
N LYS A 64 -13.02 8.68 -8.35
CA LYS A 64 -13.99 9.43 -9.16
C LYS A 64 -13.74 10.93 -9.10
N ILE A 65 -13.47 11.49 -7.90
CA ILE A 65 -13.17 12.91 -7.74
C ILE A 65 -11.95 13.32 -8.57
N HIS A 66 -10.84 12.57 -8.47
CA HIS A 66 -9.60 12.93 -9.16
C HIS A 66 -9.58 12.60 -10.64
N TYR A 67 -9.99 11.40 -11.03
CA TYR A 67 -9.99 11.00 -12.44
C TYR A 67 -11.13 11.65 -13.23
N GLY A 68 -12.24 11.99 -12.56
CA GLY A 68 -13.39 12.66 -13.15
C GLY A 68 -13.25 14.18 -13.14
N ASN A 69 -12.23 14.70 -12.45
CA ASN A 69 -11.97 16.12 -12.28
C ASN A 69 -13.21 16.87 -11.74
N LEU A 70 -13.84 16.30 -10.71
CA LEU A 70 -15.00 16.88 -10.07
C LEU A 70 -14.57 18.15 -9.34
N ASN A 71 -15.34 19.22 -9.47
CA ASN A 71 -15.10 20.44 -8.69
C ASN A 71 -15.57 20.27 -7.23
N ASP A 72 -15.23 21.25 -6.38
CA ASP A 72 -15.57 21.26 -4.95
C ASP A 72 -17.05 20.98 -4.68
N THR A 73 -17.95 21.55 -5.49
CA THR A 73 -19.40 21.39 -5.36
C THR A 73 -19.83 19.97 -5.73
N GLU A 74 -19.33 19.45 -6.84
CA GLU A 74 -19.63 18.09 -7.33
C GLU A 74 -19.10 17.01 -6.39
N GLY A 75 -17.84 17.13 -5.94
CA GLY A 75 -17.26 16.20 -4.98
C GLY A 75 -17.96 16.28 -3.62
N SER A 76 -18.29 17.48 -3.12
CA SER A 76 -19.04 17.63 -1.87
C SER A 76 -20.43 17.02 -1.94
N ALA A 77 -21.11 17.18 -3.09
CA ALA A 77 -22.41 16.58 -3.34
C ALA A 77 -22.32 15.05 -3.41
N LEU A 78 -21.30 14.50 -4.07
CA LEU A 78 -21.02 13.06 -4.09
C LEU A 78 -20.84 12.51 -2.67
N LEU A 79 -19.90 13.07 -1.89
CA LEU A 79 -19.61 12.59 -0.53
C LEU A 79 -20.84 12.71 0.39
N SER A 80 -21.59 13.81 0.29
CA SER A 80 -22.83 13.99 1.06
C SER A 80 -23.93 13.02 0.64
N GLY A 81 -23.98 12.61 -0.63
CA GLY A 81 -24.89 11.57 -1.12
C GLY A 81 -24.54 10.19 -0.56
N LEU A 82 -23.24 9.86 -0.50
CA LEU A 82 -22.74 8.60 0.06
C LEU A 82 -23.00 8.50 1.57
N GLU A 83 -22.79 9.58 2.30
CA GLU A 83 -23.03 9.66 3.74
C GLU A 83 -24.50 9.42 4.12
N LYS A 84 -25.44 9.79 3.25
CA LYS A 84 -26.90 9.63 3.46
C LYS A 84 -27.44 8.25 3.09
N ARG A 85 -26.59 7.34 2.60
CA ARG A 85 -27.00 5.97 2.28
C ARG A 85 -27.42 5.22 3.54
N SER A 86 -28.26 4.20 3.38
CA SER A 86 -28.62 3.28 4.47
C SER A 86 -27.37 2.62 5.09
N HIS A 87 -26.37 2.34 4.25
CA HIS A 87 -25.07 1.82 4.64
C HIS A 87 -23.97 2.67 3.99
N PRO A 88 -23.52 3.74 4.65
CA PRO A 88 -22.47 4.60 4.10
C PRO A 88 -21.12 3.86 4.04
N PRO A 89 -20.19 4.29 3.16
CA PRO A 89 -18.85 3.71 3.10
C PRO A 89 -18.11 3.79 4.43
N LEU A 90 -17.28 2.79 4.72
CA LEU A 90 -16.63 2.63 6.02
C LEU A 90 -15.78 3.86 6.40
N ARG A 91 -15.07 4.45 5.43
CA ARG A 91 -14.19 5.60 5.66
C ARG A 91 -14.77 6.92 5.16
N ILE A 92 -16.10 6.99 4.93
CA ILE A 92 -16.71 8.21 4.37
C ILE A 92 -16.44 9.46 5.21
N ALA A 93 -16.42 9.33 6.55
CA ALA A 93 -16.16 10.45 7.45
C ALA A 93 -14.71 10.94 7.34
N GLU A 94 -13.75 10.03 7.20
CA GLU A 94 -12.34 10.36 6.98
C GLU A 94 -12.15 11.04 5.62
N LEU A 95 -12.75 10.49 4.56
CA LEU A 95 -12.69 11.06 3.21
C LEU A 95 -13.30 12.47 3.17
N ARG A 96 -14.45 12.68 3.83
CA ARG A 96 -15.10 13.98 3.97
C ARG A 96 -14.21 14.98 4.72
N LEU A 97 -13.61 14.58 5.83
CA LEU A 97 -12.68 15.44 6.57
C LEU A 97 -11.46 15.80 5.73
N ALA A 98 -10.88 14.85 4.99
CA ALA A 98 -9.74 15.10 4.11
C ALA A 98 -10.09 16.05 2.94
N TYR A 99 -11.31 15.93 2.39
CA TYR A 99 -11.80 16.74 1.27
C TYR A 99 -12.26 18.15 1.68
N ALA A 100 -12.73 18.31 2.92
CA ALA A 100 -13.27 19.58 3.39
C ALA A 100 -12.24 20.72 3.34
N THR A 101 -12.72 21.94 3.05
CA THR A 101 -11.91 23.15 3.17
C THR A 101 -11.43 23.34 4.62
N PRO A 102 -10.37 24.14 4.87
CA PRO A 102 -9.87 24.35 6.24
C PRO A 102 -10.94 24.82 7.23
N ALA A 103 -11.82 25.73 6.81
CA ALA A 103 -12.89 26.27 7.64
C ALA A 103 -13.97 25.21 7.95
N GLU A 104 -14.37 24.43 6.95
CA GLU A 104 -15.35 23.35 7.12
C GLU A 104 -14.79 22.23 7.99
N ARG A 105 -13.54 21.83 7.78
CA ARG A 105 -12.89 20.80 8.59
C ARG A 105 -12.80 21.22 10.05
N ALA A 106 -12.40 22.45 10.33
CA ALA A 106 -12.37 23.00 11.68
C ALA A 106 -13.76 22.97 12.33
N ALA A 107 -14.81 23.35 11.59
CA ALA A 107 -16.19 23.31 12.08
C ALA A 107 -16.68 21.88 12.37
N ILE A 108 -16.36 20.92 11.50
CA ILE A 108 -16.69 19.49 11.72
C ILE A 108 -16.00 18.99 12.99
N ILE A 109 -14.68 19.20 13.11
CA ILE A 109 -13.90 18.75 14.27
C ILE A 109 -14.42 19.38 15.57
N ALA A 110 -14.77 20.66 15.56
CA ALA A 110 -15.33 21.35 16.73
C ALA A 110 -16.69 20.78 17.16
N GLY A 111 -17.47 20.20 16.24
CA GLY A 111 -18.74 19.54 16.53
C GLY A 111 -18.61 18.08 16.99
N MET A 112 -17.45 17.46 16.82
CA MET A 112 -17.23 16.06 17.21
C MET A 112 -17.15 15.90 18.73
N GLN A 113 -17.70 14.80 19.23
CA GLN A 113 -17.50 14.37 20.61
C GLN A 113 -16.48 13.22 20.67
N PRO A 114 -15.60 13.16 21.69
CA PRO A 114 -14.77 11.99 21.91
C PRO A 114 -15.61 10.72 22.02
N ALA A 115 -15.11 9.62 21.47
CA ALA A 115 -15.73 8.31 21.65
C ALA A 115 -15.82 7.95 23.16
N PRO A 116 -16.71 7.02 23.56
CA PRO A 116 -16.80 6.58 24.96
C PRO A 116 -15.43 6.18 25.51
N ASN A 117 -15.13 6.65 26.73
CA ASN A 117 -13.84 6.45 27.42
C ASN A 117 -12.61 7.09 26.78
N LYS A 118 -12.77 7.89 25.72
CA LYS A 118 -11.67 8.65 25.09
C LYS A 118 -11.66 10.10 25.55
N LYS A 119 -10.47 10.68 25.62
CA LYS A 119 -10.27 12.08 26.06
C LYS A 119 -10.13 13.06 24.89
N SER A 120 -10.08 12.57 23.66
CA SER A 120 -9.82 13.36 22.45
C SER A 120 -10.55 12.77 21.25
N VAL A 121 -10.81 13.61 20.24
CA VAL A 121 -11.34 13.21 18.94
C VAL A 121 -10.25 12.77 17.96
N VAL A 122 -8.97 12.97 18.26
CA VAL A 122 -7.85 12.69 17.33
C VAL A 122 -7.88 11.27 16.78
N GLY A 123 -8.17 10.27 17.61
CA GLY A 123 -8.28 8.87 17.18
C GLY A 123 -9.46 8.58 16.23
N GLN A 124 -10.41 9.49 16.09
CA GLN A 124 -11.59 9.37 15.22
C GLN A 124 -11.40 10.04 13.86
N LEU A 125 -10.35 10.86 13.67
CA LEU A 125 -10.18 11.66 12.45
C LEU A 125 -9.77 10.80 11.25
N GLY A 126 -9.08 9.68 11.49
CA GLY A 126 -8.48 8.88 10.42
C GLY A 126 -7.21 9.50 9.86
N GLU A 127 -6.43 8.69 9.15
CA GLU A 127 -5.07 9.06 8.74
C GLU A 127 -5.03 10.21 7.72
N SER A 128 -5.96 10.22 6.77
CA SER A 128 -6.05 11.21 5.71
C SER A 128 -6.38 12.60 6.26
N ALA A 129 -7.31 12.69 7.23
CA ALA A 129 -7.66 13.94 7.89
C ALA A 129 -6.52 14.48 8.75
N LEU A 130 -5.80 13.61 9.46
CA LEU A 130 -4.61 14.00 10.23
C LEU A 130 -3.54 14.61 9.33
N ARG A 131 -3.31 14.01 8.15
CA ARG A 131 -2.38 14.57 7.16
C ARG A 131 -2.86 15.94 6.67
N ALA A 132 -4.14 16.08 6.34
CA ALA A 132 -4.70 17.32 5.83
C ALA A 132 -4.55 18.46 6.86
N LEU A 133 -4.75 18.20 8.16
CA LEU A 133 -4.51 19.17 9.23
C LEU A 133 -3.05 19.62 9.30
N VAL A 134 -2.10 18.70 9.10
CA VAL A 134 -0.67 19.05 9.05
C VAL A 134 -0.35 19.92 7.82
N ALA A 135 -1.00 19.68 6.68
CA ALA A 135 -0.78 20.44 5.46
C ALA A 135 -1.31 21.88 5.54
N GLU A 136 -2.42 22.12 6.25
CA GLU A 136 -3.10 23.43 6.30
C GLU A 136 -2.45 24.45 7.23
N ASP A 137 -2.25 24.10 8.51
CA ASP A 137 -1.78 25.03 9.55
C ASP A 137 -0.40 24.62 10.11
N GLY A 138 0.28 23.71 9.39
CA GLY A 138 1.51 23.08 9.83
C GLY A 138 1.34 22.17 11.06
N GLY A 139 0.13 21.76 11.40
CA GLY A 139 -0.22 20.92 12.55
C GLY A 139 -0.45 21.68 13.86
N THR A 140 -0.79 22.98 13.82
CA THR A 140 -0.93 23.81 15.04
C THR A 140 -2.00 23.25 15.98
N TRP A 141 -3.21 23.00 15.47
CA TRP A 141 -4.28 22.41 16.27
C TRP A 141 -3.89 21.03 16.82
N LEU A 142 -3.29 20.17 15.99
CA LEU A 142 -2.87 18.82 16.38
C LEU A 142 -1.83 18.83 17.51
N LEU A 143 -0.85 19.73 17.43
CA LEU A 143 0.18 19.87 18.47
C LEU A 143 -0.43 20.31 19.82
N GLY A 144 -1.35 21.27 19.80
CA GLY A 144 -2.05 21.71 21.00
C GLY A 144 -2.87 20.59 21.64
N GLU A 145 -3.59 19.83 20.81
CA GLU A 145 -4.41 18.72 21.28
C GLU A 145 -3.58 17.54 21.80
N LEU A 146 -2.45 17.23 21.15
CA LEU A 146 -1.51 16.22 21.65
C LEU A 146 -0.80 16.64 22.93
N ALA A 147 -0.43 17.92 23.08
CA ALA A 147 0.14 18.43 24.34
C ALA A 147 -0.86 18.26 25.50
N ARG A 148 -2.13 18.56 25.25
CA ARG A 148 -3.21 18.32 26.22
C ARG A 148 -3.39 16.83 26.49
N LEU A 149 -3.43 16.00 25.45
CA LEU A 149 -3.64 14.56 25.60
C LEU A 149 -2.48 13.87 26.32
N GLN A 150 -1.23 14.28 26.08
CA GLN A 150 -0.05 13.72 26.74
C GLN A 150 -0.09 13.87 28.26
N THR A 151 -0.80 14.87 28.79
CA THR A 151 -0.96 15.07 30.25
C THR A 151 -2.15 14.28 30.82
N LEU A 152 -3.20 14.06 30.04
CA LEU A 152 -4.44 13.42 30.48
C LEU A 152 -4.47 11.91 30.24
N ASP A 153 -3.89 11.47 29.14
CA ASP A 153 -3.82 10.08 28.69
C ASP A 153 -2.55 9.88 27.83
N PRO A 154 -1.39 9.59 28.46
CA PRO A 154 -0.14 9.40 27.75
C PRO A 154 -0.16 8.25 26.73
N ALA A 155 -0.99 7.21 26.97
CA ALA A 155 -1.09 6.05 26.09
C ALA A 155 -1.83 6.40 24.80
N ASP A 156 -2.95 7.11 24.90
CA ASP A 156 -3.68 7.61 23.73
C ASP A 156 -2.86 8.66 22.97
N ALA A 157 -2.14 9.55 23.67
CA ALA A 157 -1.24 10.50 23.03
C ALA A 157 -0.13 9.81 22.22
N SER A 158 0.50 8.78 22.78
CA SER A 158 1.53 8.00 22.07
C SER A 158 0.96 7.26 20.85
N SER A 159 -0.27 6.75 20.95
CA SER A 159 -0.93 6.05 19.85
C SER A 159 -1.27 7.02 18.72
N ALA A 160 -1.87 8.17 19.04
CA ALA A 160 -2.16 9.23 18.09
C ALA A 160 -0.89 9.78 17.43
N ALA A 161 0.17 10.00 18.20
CA ALA A 161 1.45 10.48 17.67
C ALA A 161 2.10 9.49 16.69
N THR A 162 1.97 8.18 16.97
CA THR A 162 2.45 7.13 16.05
C THR A 162 1.66 7.17 14.75
N ALA A 163 0.32 7.23 14.82
CA ALA A 163 -0.53 7.36 13.64
C ALA A 163 -0.15 8.59 12.82
N ILE A 164 -0.05 9.78 13.44
CA ILE A 164 0.34 11.02 12.76
C ILE A 164 1.71 10.88 12.09
N ALA A 165 2.72 10.29 12.75
CA ALA A 165 4.01 10.10 12.11
C ALA A 165 3.90 9.19 10.87
N GLN A 166 3.16 8.09 10.97
CA GLN A 166 2.95 7.16 9.85
C GLN A 166 2.30 7.83 8.65
N THR A 167 1.29 8.68 8.85
CA THR A 167 0.58 9.38 7.76
C THR A 167 1.43 10.41 7.02
N LEU A 168 2.59 10.77 7.57
CA LEU A 168 3.51 11.77 7.02
C LEU A 168 4.77 11.13 6.44
N THR A 169 4.86 9.80 6.39
CA THR A 169 6.08 9.07 5.97
C THR A 169 6.55 9.49 4.58
N ASP A 170 5.61 9.64 3.64
CA ASP A 170 5.82 10.03 2.24
C ASP A 170 5.88 11.54 2.01
N LEU A 171 5.69 12.38 3.04
CA LEU A 171 5.94 13.82 2.93
C LEU A 171 7.43 14.12 2.77
N GLU A 172 7.73 15.28 2.19
CA GLU A 172 9.08 15.80 2.06
C GLU A 172 9.78 15.91 3.42
N ALA A 173 11.11 15.71 3.41
CA ALA A 173 11.94 15.74 4.61
C ALA A 173 11.84 17.07 5.36
N ASP A 174 11.68 18.19 4.65
CA ASP A 174 11.56 19.52 5.24
C ASP A 174 10.24 19.72 6.00
N ALA A 175 9.13 19.21 5.46
CA ALA A 175 7.84 19.26 6.14
C ALA A 175 7.87 18.45 7.45
N LYS A 176 8.41 17.23 7.40
CA LYS A 176 8.63 16.38 8.59
C LYS A 176 9.53 17.08 9.61
N SER A 177 10.61 17.72 9.16
CA SER A 177 11.57 18.42 10.03
C SER A 177 10.96 19.64 10.71
N ARG A 178 10.16 20.44 9.99
CA ARG A 178 9.44 21.59 10.55
C ARG A 178 8.47 21.15 11.64
N LEU A 179 7.64 20.14 11.36
CA LEU A 179 6.69 19.64 12.37
C LEU A 179 7.41 19.02 13.57
N ALA A 180 8.46 18.24 13.35
CA ALA A 180 9.26 17.65 14.42
C ALA A 180 9.86 18.74 15.33
N LYS A 181 10.39 19.82 14.75
CA LYS A 181 10.91 20.95 15.53
C LYS A 181 9.82 21.65 16.33
N ARG A 182 8.65 21.90 15.73
CA ARG A 182 7.51 22.48 16.46
C ARG A 182 7.04 21.59 17.62
N ALA A 183 7.02 20.27 17.42
CA ALA A 183 6.70 19.32 18.48
C ALA A 183 7.73 19.36 19.61
N GLN A 184 9.03 19.48 19.30
CA GLN A 184 10.08 19.67 20.30
C GLN A 184 9.88 20.96 21.09
N ASP A 185 9.66 22.07 20.39
CA ASP A 185 9.49 23.41 20.99
C ASP A 185 8.21 23.47 21.86
N ALA A 186 7.19 22.69 21.53
CA ALA A 186 5.95 22.54 22.30
C ALA A 186 6.02 21.47 23.43
N GLY A 187 7.16 20.78 23.61
CA GLY A 187 7.31 19.73 24.62
C GLY A 187 6.53 18.43 24.32
N VAL A 188 6.05 18.24 23.10
CA VAL A 188 5.31 17.05 22.64
C VAL A 188 6.30 15.98 22.19
N VAL A 189 7.05 15.44 23.15
CA VAL A 189 8.10 14.42 22.94
C VAL A 189 7.53 13.18 22.23
N THR A 190 6.29 12.81 22.58
CA THR A 190 5.57 11.66 22.02
C THR A 190 5.40 11.73 20.50
N LEU A 191 5.34 12.93 19.91
CA LEU A 191 5.28 13.13 18.46
C LEU A 191 6.65 13.44 17.85
N ALA A 192 7.48 14.24 18.53
CA ALA A 192 8.79 14.62 18.02
C ALA A 192 9.66 13.40 17.69
N LEU A 193 9.73 12.40 18.58
CA LEU A 193 10.54 11.20 18.36
C LEU A 193 10.08 10.36 17.16
N PRO A 194 8.79 9.97 17.03
CA PRO A 194 8.29 9.29 15.84
C PRO A 194 8.54 10.07 14.54
N LEU A 195 8.34 11.39 14.52
CA LEU A 195 8.60 12.20 13.32
C LEU A 195 10.07 12.22 12.90
N LEU A 196 10.98 12.23 13.87
CA LEU A 196 12.41 12.12 13.60
C LEU A 196 12.80 10.71 13.16
N ALA A 197 12.12 9.67 13.66
CA ALA A 197 12.38 8.28 13.32
C ALA A 197 11.95 7.91 11.89
N ILE A 198 11.00 8.63 11.30
CA ILE A 198 10.56 8.45 9.90
C ILE A 198 11.36 9.27 8.88
N LYS A 199 12.44 9.94 9.30
CA LYS A 199 13.39 10.63 8.42
C LYS A 199 14.44 9.66 7.90
N ASP A 200 14.95 9.88 6.69
CA ASP A 200 15.94 8.98 6.06
C ASP A 200 17.24 8.86 6.87
N SER A 201 17.59 9.91 7.61
CA SER A 201 18.69 9.90 8.57
C SER A 201 18.15 10.01 10.00
N LEU A 202 18.64 9.12 10.87
CA LEU A 202 18.38 9.15 12.31
C LEU A 202 19.30 10.13 13.07
N ALA A 203 20.11 10.96 12.39
CA ALA A 203 20.99 11.91 13.05
C ALA A 203 20.24 12.89 13.99
N ASP A 204 19.14 13.48 13.51
CA ASP A 204 18.33 14.39 14.34
C ASP A 204 17.59 13.66 15.46
N TYR A 205 17.21 12.40 15.23
CA TYR A 205 16.65 11.53 16.26
C TYR A 205 17.66 11.34 17.41
N MET A 206 18.92 11.00 17.08
CA MET A 206 19.99 10.84 18.06
C MET A 206 20.30 12.15 18.80
N SER A 207 20.42 13.26 18.06
CA SER A 207 20.63 14.60 18.63
C SER A 207 19.50 15.02 19.57
N TYR A 208 18.26 14.61 19.29
CA TYR A 208 17.15 14.87 20.19
C TYR A 208 17.21 13.98 21.44
N LEU A 209 17.51 12.69 21.30
CA LEU A 209 17.72 11.79 22.44
C LEU A 209 18.79 12.32 23.41
N ASP A 210 19.87 12.91 22.90
CA ASP A 210 20.95 13.46 23.71
C ASP A 210 20.52 14.70 24.53
N ARG A 211 19.48 15.41 24.07
CA ARG A 211 18.93 16.62 24.72
C ARG A 211 17.75 16.33 25.65
N LEU A 212 17.20 15.12 25.63
CA LEU A 212 16.07 14.76 26.48
C LEU A 212 16.48 14.75 27.96
N PRO A 213 15.62 15.23 28.88
CA PRO A 213 15.91 15.17 30.30
C PRO A 213 16.00 13.71 30.77
N PRO A 214 16.80 13.38 31.81
CA PRO A 214 16.91 12.02 32.33
C PRO A 214 15.57 11.40 32.73
N ALA A 215 14.60 12.22 33.16
CA ALA A 215 13.24 11.77 33.48
C ALA A 215 12.46 11.24 32.26
N ALA A 216 12.83 11.64 31.04
CA ALA A 216 12.26 11.11 29.78
C ALA A 216 12.98 9.84 29.29
N LEU A 217 14.14 9.51 29.87
CA LEU A 217 14.97 8.34 29.56
C LEU A 217 15.46 7.68 30.87
N PRO A 218 14.57 7.03 31.64
CA PRO A 218 14.87 6.62 33.01
C PRO A 218 16.02 5.61 33.17
N ASN A 219 16.53 4.97 32.09
CA ASN A 219 17.74 4.12 32.15
C ASN A 219 18.50 4.06 30.80
N LYS A 220 19.81 3.72 30.82
CA LYS A 220 20.65 3.61 29.60
C LYS A 220 20.17 2.51 28.64
N ASP A 221 19.58 1.43 29.14
CA ASP A 221 18.95 0.39 28.32
C ASP A 221 17.77 0.94 27.50
N SER A 222 17.11 2.01 27.96
CA SER A 222 16.08 2.71 27.18
C SER A 222 16.64 3.29 25.89
N ARG A 223 17.90 3.76 25.84
CA ARG A 223 18.47 4.34 24.60
C ARG A 223 18.60 3.30 23.50
N GLY A 224 19.20 2.15 23.82
CA GLY A 224 19.32 1.03 22.88
C GLY A 224 17.94 0.56 22.40
N GLN A 225 16.95 0.48 23.30
CA GLN A 225 15.58 0.14 22.92
C GLN A 225 14.90 1.21 22.06
N MET A 226 15.13 2.49 22.31
CA MET A 226 14.62 3.57 21.47
C MET A 226 15.22 3.53 20.06
N ILE A 227 16.53 3.28 19.95
CA ILE A 227 17.18 3.05 18.65
C ILE A 227 16.58 1.82 17.96
N ARG A 228 16.35 0.70 18.66
CA ARG A 228 15.70 -0.49 18.08
C ARG A 228 14.28 -0.19 17.59
N LYS A 229 13.49 0.58 18.35
CA LYS A 229 12.14 1.00 17.95
C LYS A 229 12.18 1.91 16.72
N ALA A 230 13.10 2.86 16.66
CA ALA A 230 13.30 3.71 15.49
C ALA A 230 13.75 2.89 14.27
N LEU A 231 14.64 1.91 14.46
CA LEU A 231 15.08 0.98 13.42
C LEU A 231 13.96 0.10 12.90
N TYR A 232 13.03 -0.36 13.76
CA TYR A 232 11.86 -1.12 13.31
C TYR A 232 10.99 -0.31 12.35
N ALA A 233 10.67 0.93 12.72
CA ALA A 233 9.93 1.85 11.85
C ALA A 233 10.72 2.22 10.59
N SER A 234 12.05 2.31 10.69
CA SER A 234 12.92 2.69 9.58
C SER A 234 13.20 1.58 8.59
N ALA A 235 13.28 0.33 9.05
CA ALA A 235 13.57 -0.82 8.20
C ALA A 235 12.51 -0.98 7.11
N LEU A 236 11.25 -0.66 7.41
CA LEU A 236 10.17 -0.75 6.44
C LEU A 236 10.18 0.39 5.40
N ARG A 237 11.09 1.36 5.51
CA ARG A 237 11.15 2.52 4.60
C ARG A 237 12.12 2.28 3.44
N PRO A 238 11.72 2.54 2.19
CA PRO A 238 12.54 2.23 1.01
C PRO A 238 13.81 3.05 0.92
N SER A 239 13.74 4.33 1.30
CA SER A 239 14.85 5.28 1.30
C SER A 239 15.84 5.06 2.44
N PHE A 240 15.53 4.19 3.40
CA PHE A 240 16.38 3.97 4.56
C PHE A 240 17.63 3.16 4.18
N ASP A 241 18.78 3.80 4.33
CA ASP A 241 20.09 3.22 4.08
C ASP A 241 20.89 3.18 5.38
N ILE A 242 21.12 1.97 5.90
CA ILE A 242 21.82 1.77 7.17
C ILE A 242 23.28 2.26 7.10
N SER A 243 23.91 2.22 5.93
CA SER A 243 25.31 2.64 5.77
C SER A 243 25.53 4.14 6.01
N LYS A 244 24.46 4.93 5.85
CA LYS A 244 24.46 6.40 6.03
C LYS A 244 24.05 6.85 7.44
N GLN A 245 23.76 5.92 8.34
CA GLN A 245 23.27 6.25 9.69
C GLN A 245 24.41 6.52 10.69
N PRO A 246 24.15 7.19 11.83
CA PRO A 246 25.13 7.35 12.91
C PRO A 246 25.75 6.01 13.36
N ALA A 247 27.02 6.01 13.77
CA ALA A 247 27.76 4.80 14.12
C ALA A 247 27.07 3.95 15.21
N GLU A 248 26.44 4.60 16.19
CA GLU A 248 25.67 3.93 17.25
C GLU A 248 24.46 3.18 16.67
N VAL A 249 23.73 3.79 15.73
CA VAL A 249 22.60 3.16 15.03
C VAL A 249 23.07 1.95 14.22
N GLN A 250 24.19 2.08 13.50
CA GLN A 250 24.77 0.96 12.75
C GLN A 250 25.17 -0.20 13.67
N ALA A 251 25.73 0.11 14.85
CA ALA A 251 26.12 -0.90 15.83
C ALA A 251 24.89 -1.67 16.37
N VAL A 252 23.80 -0.96 16.70
CA VAL A 252 22.55 -1.58 17.13
C VAL A 252 21.92 -2.41 16.02
N TYR A 253 21.92 -1.92 14.78
CA TYR A 253 21.38 -2.65 13.64
C TYR A 253 22.12 -3.96 13.35
N ARG A 254 23.46 -3.97 13.46
CA ARG A 254 24.26 -5.21 13.27
C ARG A 254 23.86 -6.33 14.24
N GLN A 255 23.30 -5.99 15.38
CA GLN A 255 22.84 -6.93 16.41
C GLN A 255 21.33 -7.22 16.31
N ASN A 256 20.63 -6.68 15.31
CA ASN A 256 19.18 -6.76 15.18
C ASN A 256 18.78 -7.57 13.93
N ASP A 257 18.73 -8.90 14.08
CA ASP A 257 18.40 -9.83 13.00
C ASP A 257 17.04 -9.54 12.35
N MET A 258 16.05 -9.16 13.17
CA MET A 258 14.72 -8.80 12.70
C MET A 258 14.77 -7.58 11.78
N ALA A 259 15.44 -6.49 12.18
CA ALA A 259 15.56 -5.30 11.33
C ALA A 259 16.26 -5.62 9.98
N ARG A 260 17.25 -6.52 9.99
CA ARG A 260 17.94 -6.99 8.78
C ARG A 260 17.04 -7.79 7.85
N ALA A 261 16.12 -8.57 8.40
CA ALA A 261 15.14 -9.32 7.61
C ALA A 261 13.99 -8.44 7.10
N LEU A 262 13.52 -7.49 7.91
CA LEU A 262 12.42 -6.59 7.54
C LEU A 262 12.82 -5.57 6.48
N GLN A 263 14.09 -5.14 6.43
CA GLN A 263 14.51 -4.10 5.51
C GLN A 263 14.31 -4.44 4.03
N PRO A 264 14.76 -5.60 3.51
CA PRO A 264 14.47 -6.00 2.15
C PRO A 264 12.97 -6.12 1.86
N ILE A 265 12.17 -6.56 2.84
CA ILE A 265 10.72 -6.67 2.66
C ILE A 265 10.08 -5.28 2.54
N GLY A 266 10.47 -4.33 3.39
CA GLY A 266 10.02 -2.93 3.32
C GLY A 266 10.33 -2.28 1.98
N GLN A 267 11.55 -2.47 1.47
CA GLN A 267 11.95 -2.00 0.14
C GLN A 267 11.05 -2.60 -0.96
N LEU A 268 10.74 -3.89 -0.86
CA LEU A 268 9.91 -4.57 -1.85
C LEU A 268 8.45 -4.11 -1.81
N VAL A 269 7.87 -3.93 -0.61
CA VAL A 269 6.48 -3.48 -0.42
C VAL A 269 6.21 -2.14 -1.09
N ASN A 270 7.20 -1.24 -1.12
CA ASN A 270 7.07 0.03 -1.83
C ASN A 270 6.95 -0.10 -3.34
N HIS A 271 7.59 -1.11 -3.92
CA HIS A 271 7.44 -1.39 -5.35
C HIS A 271 6.17 -2.19 -5.63
N ALA A 272 5.80 -3.08 -4.71
CA ALA A 272 4.68 -4.01 -4.84
C ALA A 272 4.04 -4.29 -3.48
N PRO A 273 2.92 -3.62 -3.14
CA PRO A 273 2.26 -3.79 -1.85
C PRO A 273 1.91 -5.25 -1.49
N VAL A 274 1.65 -6.08 -2.50
CA VAL A 274 1.41 -7.53 -2.34
C VAL A 274 2.54 -8.27 -1.61
N ALA A 275 3.77 -7.73 -1.62
CA ALA A 275 4.90 -8.30 -0.90
C ALA A 275 4.74 -8.25 0.64
N GLU A 276 3.70 -7.58 1.16
CA GLU A 276 3.28 -7.66 2.56
C GLU A 276 3.03 -9.12 3.02
N ILE A 277 2.68 -10.03 2.10
CA ILE A 277 2.61 -11.48 2.34
C ILE A 277 3.90 -12.00 3.00
N LEU A 278 5.07 -11.46 2.63
CA LEU A 278 6.35 -11.86 3.21
C LEU A 278 6.52 -11.41 4.66
N LEU A 279 5.95 -10.27 5.04
CA LEU A 279 5.93 -9.83 6.45
C LEU A 279 5.11 -10.81 7.30
N THR A 280 3.93 -11.20 6.82
CA THR A 280 3.10 -12.20 7.49
C THR A 280 3.79 -13.56 7.53
N ALA A 281 4.49 -13.97 6.46
CA ALA A 281 5.25 -15.21 6.44
C ALA A 281 6.36 -15.22 7.49
N VAL A 282 7.13 -14.14 7.63
CA VAL A 282 8.12 -13.99 8.72
C VAL A 282 7.44 -14.08 10.08
N ASN A 283 6.32 -13.39 10.27
CA ASN A 283 5.61 -13.37 11.55
C ASN A 283 5.08 -14.77 11.96
N GLN A 284 4.55 -15.54 11.02
CA GLN A 284 3.97 -16.86 11.30
C GLN A 284 5.03 -17.98 11.39
N SER A 285 6.08 -17.92 10.57
CA SER A 285 7.12 -18.97 10.53
C SER A 285 8.29 -18.71 11.49
N GLY A 286 8.58 -17.45 11.81
CA GLY A 286 9.81 -17.03 12.47
C GLY A 286 11.07 -17.10 11.58
N ASP A 287 10.95 -17.50 10.30
CA ASP A 287 12.11 -17.69 9.43
C ASP A 287 12.54 -16.38 8.76
N LEU A 288 13.62 -15.81 9.28
CA LEU A 288 14.19 -14.55 8.80
C LEU A 288 14.78 -14.64 7.38
N ARG A 289 14.99 -15.85 6.83
CA ARG A 289 15.46 -16.06 5.45
C ARG A 289 14.44 -15.59 4.41
N VAL A 290 13.16 -15.52 4.77
CA VAL A 290 12.13 -14.89 3.91
C VAL A 290 12.51 -13.46 3.56
N GLY A 291 13.02 -12.69 4.53
CA GLY A 291 13.52 -11.34 4.28
C GLY A 291 14.87 -11.33 3.58
N THR A 292 15.85 -12.04 4.12
CA THR A 292 17.26 -11.94 3.69
C THR A 292 17.58 -12.69 2.40
N VAL A 293 16.77 -13.65 1.99
CA VAL A 293 16.93 -14.42 0.75
C VAL A 293 15.85 -14.07 -0.26
N VAL A 294 14.57 -14.24 0.10
CA VAL A 294 13.46 -14.07 -0.86
C VAL A 294 13.27 -12.61 -1.24
N ALA A 295 12.95 -11.74 -0.27
CA ALA A 295 12.73 -10.33 -0.57
C ALA A 295 13.98 -9.63 -1.14
N ALA A 296 15.17 -9.93 -0.59
CA ALA A 296 16.44 -9.40 -1.12
C ALA A 296 16.70 -9.83 -2.58
N GLY A 297 16.45 -11.11 -2.92
CA GLY A 297 16.59 -11.62 -4.28
C GLY A 297 15.60 -10.97 -5.26
N LEU A 298 14.35 -10.75 -4.84
CA LEU A 298 13.35 -10.07 -5.65
C LEU A 298 13.73 -8.60 -5.90
N ASN A 299 14.18 -7.87 -4.87
CA ASN A 299 14.68 -6.50 -5.04
C ASN A 299 15.87 -6.43 -6.01
N ALA A 300 16.77 -7.40 -5.98
CA ALA A 300 17.89 -7.47 -6.93
C ALA A 300 17.40 -7.68 -8.37
N ARG A 301 16.41 -8.55 -8.60
CA ARG A 301 15.80 -8.77 -9.91
C ARG A 301 15.04 -7.54 -10.43
N ILE A 302 14.32 -6.83 -9.56
CA ILE A 302 13.69 -5.54 -9.89
C ILE A 302 14.75 -4.50 -10.28
N SER A 303 15.81 -4.38 -9.49
CA SER A 303 16.92 -3.45 -9.77
C SER A 303 17.62 -3.77 -11.10
N ALA A 304 17.73 -5.06 -11.43
CA ALA A 304 18.25 -5.55 -12.70
C ALA A 304 17.24 -5.48 -13.86
N LYS A 305 16.04 -4.92 -13.64
CA LYS A 305 14.93 -4.82 -14.62
C LYS A 305 14.45 -6.17 -15.17
N GLN A 306 14.65 -7.24 -14.40
CA GLN A 306 14.15 -8.59 -14.73
C GLN A 306 12.72 -8.82 -14.21
N LEU A 307 12.26 -7.97 -13.29
CA LEU A 307 10.89 -7.94 -12.80
C LEU A 307 10.37 -6.50 -12.88
N ASP A 308 9.18 -6.34 -13.45
CA ASP A 308 8.44 -5.08 -13.42
C ASP A 308 7.23 -5.25 -12.50
N PRO A 309 7.32 -4.83 -11.23
CA PRO A 309 6.25 -5.03 -10.28
C PRO A 309 4.95 -4.31 -10.68
N VAL A 310 5.03 -3.20 -11.45
CA VAL A 310 3.89 -2.35 -11.81
C VAL A 310 3.25 -2.83 -13.11
N GLY A 311 4.06 -3.14 -14.12
CA GLY A 311 3.61 -3.68 -15.40
C GLY A 311 3.19 -5.14 -15.32
N ASP A 312 3.91 -5.97 -14.56
CA ASP A 312 3.70 -7.41 -14.44
C ASP A 312 3.77 -7.87 -12.96
N PRO A 313 2.74 -7.53 -12.16
CA PRO A 313 2.69 -7.93 -10.75
C PRO A 313 2.61 -9.46 -10.55
N ASP A 314 2.07 -10.19 -11.52
CA ASP A 314 1.90 -11.64 -11.42
C ASP A 314 3.25 -12.38 -11.54
N ALA A 315 4.17 -11.90 -12.40
CA ALA A 315 5.54 -12.45 -12.45
C ALA A 315 6.32 -12.24 -11.15
N LEU A 316 6.09 -11.14 -10.44
CA LEU A 316 6.64 -10.92 -9.11
C LEU A 316 6.08 -11.95 -8.12
N ILE A 317 4.76 -12.18 -8.12
CA ILE A 317 4.11 -13.15 -7.21
C ILE A 317 4.63 -14.56 -7.49
N ALA A 318 4.74 -14.97 -8.76
CA ALA A 318 5.31 -16.27 -9.12
C ALA A 318 6.75 -16.42 -8.59
N SER A 319 7.57 -15.38 -8.75
CA SER A 319 8.94 -15.37 -8.24
C SER A 319 9.02 -15.40 -6.71
N MET A 320 8.05 -14.78 -6.04
CA MET A 320 7.92 -14.82 -4.59
C MET A 320 7.56 -16.22 -4.10
N VAL A 321 6.65 -16.91 -4.80
CA VAL A 321 6.27 -18.30 -4.53
C VAL A 321 7.47 -19.22 -4.66
N ASP A 322 8.23 -19.13 -5.74
CA ASP A 322 9.45 -19.94 -5.93
C ASP A 322 10.45 -19.73 -4.78
N GLY A 323 10.58 -18.48 -4.31
CA GLY A 323 11.41 -18.17 -3.15
C GLY A 323 10.90 -18.78 -1.85
N LEU A 324 9.58 -18.77 -1.62
CA LEU A 324 8.98 -19.42 -0.45
C LEU A 324 9.10 -20.95 -0.51
N ASP A 325 8.93 -21.54 -1.69
CA ASP A 325 9.15 -22.97 -1.93
C ASP A 325 10.60 -23.38 -1.68
N TYR A 326 11.55 -22.53 -2.04
CA TYR A 326 12.96 -22.77 -1.72
C TYR A 326 13.23 -22.81 -0.21
N ILE A 327 12.54 -21.98 0.59
CA ILE A 327 12.75 -21.92 2.04
C ILE A 327 11.98 -23.03 2.78
N PHE A 328 10.73 -23.27 2.40
CA PHE A 328 9.78 -24.10 3.15
C PHE A 328 9.42 -25.42 2.45
N GLY A 329 9.75 -25.57 1.16
CA GLY A 329 9.12 -26.55 0.29
C GLY A 329 7.68 -26.19 -0.04
N HIS A 330 7.14 -26.81 -1.09
CA HIS A 330 5.76 -26.58 -1.56
C HIS A 330 4.70 -26.76 -0.46
N SER A 331 4.71 -27.91 0.23
CA SER A 331 3.77 -28.18 1.33
C SER A 331 3.96 -27.25 2.53
N GLY A 332 5.20 -26.84 2.83
CA GLY A 332 5.48 -25.88 3.90
C GLY A 332 4.97 -24.48 3.57
N ARG A 333 5.12 -24.05 2.31
CA ARG A 333 4.55 -22.78 1.82
C ARG A 333 3.02 -22.78 1.93
N GLU A 334 2.34 -23.82 1.43
CA GLU A 334 0.88 -23.95 1.55
C GLU A 334 0.42 -23.90 3.02
N GLY A 335 1.09 -24.68 3.88
CA GLY A 335 0.81 -24.70 5.31
C GLY A 335 0.99 -23.35 6.01
N ILE A 336 1.85 -22.47 5.49
CA ILE A 336 1.98 -21.09 5.99
C ILE A 336 0.87 -20.20 5.43
N LEU A 337 0.62 -20.23 4.12
CA LEU A 337 -0.36 -19.36 3.47
C LEU A 337 -1.79 -19.57 3.99
N VAL A 338 -2.17 -20.80 4.33
CA VAL A 338 -3.50 -21.11 4.90
C VAL A 338 -3.73 -20.47 6.28
N THR A 339 -2.67 -20.10 6.99
CA THR A 339 -2.77 -19.41 8.30
C THR A 339 -3.06 -17.92 8.18
N PHE A 340 -3.06 -17.38 6.96
CA PHE A 340 -3.20 -15.95 6.75
C PHE A 340 -4.68 -15.56 6.83
N GLY A 341 -4.98 -14.51 7.59
CA GLY A 341 -6.34 -13.98 7.66
C GLY A 341 -6.81 -13.41 6.32
N VAL A 342 -8.08 -13.64 5.98
CA VAL A 342 -8.77 -13.15 4.76
C VAL A 342 -8.81 -11.61 4.67
N THR A 343 -8.62 -10.91 5.80
CA THR A 343 -8.85 -9.46 5.93
C THR A 343 -7.89 -8.60 5.08
N GLY A 344 -6.63 -9.01 4.93
CA GLY A 344 -5.59 -8.32 4.17
C GLY A 344 -5.59 -8.62 2.66
N MET A 345 -6.16 -9.76 2.27
CA MET A 345 -6.27 -10.22 0.88
C MET A 345 -7.60 -9.81 0.24
N GLN A 346 -8.14 -8.67 0.68
CA GLN A 346 -9.35 -8.07 0.12
C GLN A 346 -10.60 -9.00 0.12
N GLY A 347 -10.63 -10.09 0.88
CA GLY A 347 -11.78 -11.01 0.92
C GLY A 347 -11.53 -12.40 0.35
N GLU A 348 -10.34 -12.69 -0.17
CA GLU A 348 -9.89 -14.05 -0.50
C GLU A 348 -8.83 -14.56 0.49
N THR A 349 -8.47 -15.85 0.42
CA THR A 349 -7.33 -16.39 1.17
C THR A 349 -6.00 -16.06 0.46
N ALA A 350 -4.88 -16.10 1.19
CA ALA A 350 -3.57 -15.87 0.57
C ALA A 350 -3.20 -16.94 -0.46
N GLU A 351 -3.65 -18.19 -0.26
CA GLU A 351 -3.48 -19.29 -1.19
C GLU A 351 -4.24 -19.04 -2.49
N GLU A 352 -5.54 -18.74 -2.43
CA GLU A 352 -6.36 -18.46 -3.62
C GLU A 352 -5.80 -17.31 -4.46
N PHE A 353 -5.33 -16.24 -3.79
CA PHE A 353 -4.70 -15.12 -4.46
C PHE A 353 -3.43 -15.54 -5.21
N VAL A 354 -2.56 -16.32 -4.57
CA VAL A 354 -1.30 -16.80 -5.13
C VAL A 354 -1.54 -17.74 -6.31
N ASP A 355 -2.42 -18.73 -6.15
CA ASP A 355 -2.72 -19.70 -7.20
C ASP A 355 -3.28 -19.02 -8.45
N ARG A 356 -4.12 -18.01 -8.24
CA ARG A 356 -4.70 -17.24 -9.33
C ARG A 356 -3.65 -16.45 -10.10
N ALA A 357 -2.70 -15.83 -9.40
CA ALA A 357 -1.56 -15.17 -10.04
C ALA A 357 -0.71 -16.16 -10.84
N LEU A 358 -0.39 -17.33 -10.26
CA LEU A 358 0.35 -18.39 -10.96
C LEU A 358 -0.38 -18.88 -12.21
N ALA A 359 -1.70 -19.05 -12.13
CA ALA A 359 -2.51 -19.45 -13.27
C ALA A 359 -2.52 -18.38 -14.38
N ARG A 360 -2.64 -17.09 -14.01
CA ARG A 360 -2.53 -15.97 -14.96
C ARG A 360 -1.16 -15.93 -15.62
N VAL A 361 -0.05 -16.05 -14.88
CA VAL A 361 1.30 -16.13 -15.46
C VAL A 361 1.40 -17.25 -16.48
N ALA A 362 0.95 -18.46 -16.11
CA ALA A 362 1.06 -19.62 -16.98
C ALA A 362 0.23 -19.48 -18.27
N LEU A 363 -1.01 -18.99 -18.16
CA LEU A 363 -1.96 -18.94 -19.28
C LEU A 363 -1.80 -17.73 -20.20
N THR A 364 -1.14 -16.66 -19.73
CA THR A 364 -1.01 -15.40 -20.49
C THR A 364 -0.37 -15.58 -21.88
N PRO A 365 0.77 -16.31 -22.05
CA PRO A 365 1.35 -16.52 -23.36
C PRO A 365 0.41 -17.26 -24.33
N PHE A 366 -0.38 -18.21 -23.84
CA PHE A 366 -1.36 -18.93 -24.65
C PHE A 366 -2.52 -18.02 -25.07
N LEU A 367 -3.05 -17.23 -24.15
CA LEU A 367 -4.13 -16.26 -24.38
C LEU A 367 -3.74 -15.19 -25.40
N GLN A 368 -2.50 -14.70 -25.33
CA GLN A 368 -1.97 -13.70 -26.25
C GLN A 368 -1.56 -14.28 -27.60
N GLY A 369 -1.67 -15.60 -27.79
CA GLY A 369 -1.28 -16.28 -29.03
C GLY A 369 0.23 -16.43 -29.23
N ILE A 370 1.05 -16.10 -28.22
CA ILE A 370 2.50 -16.32 -28.22
C ILE A 370 2.79 -17.82 -28.17
N ALA A 371 2.06 -18.56 -27.34
CA ALA A 371 2.08 -20.02 -27.31
C ALA A 371 0.89 -20.59 -28.12
N ALA A 372 1.18 -21.58 -28.97
CA ALA A 372 0.16 -22.25 -29.77
C ALA A 372 -0.75 -23.13 -28.89
N GLU A 373 -0.14 -23.92 -28.01
CA GLU A 373 -0.80 -24.87 -27.12
C GLU A 373 -0.95 -24.32 -25.70
N SER A 374 -1.95 -24.83 -24.97
CA SER A 374 -2.13 -24.52 -23.56
C SER A 374 -0.97 -25.10 -22.73
N PRO A 375 -0.46 -24.38 -21.72
CA PRO A 375 0.58 -24.89 -20.84
C PRO A 375 0.10 -26.09 -20.01
N SER A 376 1.04 -26.91 -19.55
CA SER A 376 0.79 -27.89 -18.48
C SER A 376 0.46 -27.18 -17.15
N ARG A 377 -0.26 -27.87 -16.26
CA ARG A 377 -0.52 -27.39 -14.90
C ARG A 377 0.80 -27.05 -14.18
N PRO A 378 0.97 -25.82 -13.68
CA PRO A 378 2.12 -25.47 -12.84
C PRO A 378 2.19 -26.34 -11.58
N ALA A 379 3.37 -26.84 -11.26
CA ALA A 379 3.58 -27.71 -10.10
C ALA A 379 3.34 -26.98 -8.77
N GLN A 380 3.45 -25.65 -8.76
CA GLN A 380 3.26 -24.81 -7.59
C GLN A 380 1.79 -24.56 -7.25
N LEU A 381 0.82 -24.86 -8.13
CA LEU A 381 -0.60 -24.64 -7.85
C LEU A 381 -1.10 -25.61 -6.78
N ALA A 382 -1.88 -25.12 -5.81
CA ALA A 382 -2.51 -25.99 -4.84
C ALA A 382 -3.38 -27.05 -5.53
N ALA A 383 -3.43 -28.26 -4.99
CA ALA A 383 -4.11 -29.40 -5.64
C ALA A 383 -5.60 -29.12 -5.93
N THR A 384 -6.25 -28.30 -5.09
CA THR A 384 -7.66 -27.90 -5.18
C THR A 384 -7.94 -26.85 -6.26
N PHE A 385 -6.91 -26.20 -6.82
CA PHE A 385 -7.11 -25.16 -7.83
C PHE A 385 -7.76 -25.73 -9.11
N PRO A 386 -8.83 -25.10 -9.63
CA PRO A 386 -9.61 -25.61 -10.77
C PRO A 386 -8.93 -25.32 -12.12
N TRP A 387 -7.74 -25.89 -12.33
CA TRP A 387 -6.89 -25.62 -13.50
C TRP A 387 -7.58 -25.87 -14.85
N GLU A 388 -8.30 -26.97 -15.00
CA GLU A 388 -8.96 -27.32 -16.28
C GLU A 388 -10.05 -26.32 -16.68
N LEU A 389 -10.76 -25.75 -15.70
CA LEU A 389 -11.72 -24.67 -15.94
C LEU A 389 -11.02 -23.44 -16.51
N TRP A 390 -9.89 -23.05 -15.91
CA TRP A 390 -9.08 -21.91 -16.34
C TRP A 390 -8.51 -22.10 -17.75
N VAL A 391 -7.99 -23.29 -18.06
CA VAL A 391 -7.50 -23.62 -19.41
C VAL A 391 -8.64 -23.57 -20.42
N GLY A 392 -9.80 -24.16 -20.11
CA GLY A 392 -10.96 -24.17 -20.99
C GLY A 392 -11.51 -22.76 -21.26
N LEU A 393 -11.53 -21.90 -20.25
CA LEU A 393 -11.89 -20.49 -20.39
C LEU A 393 -10.85 -19.72 -21.21
N ALA A 394 -9.57 -19.95 -20.98
CA ALA A 394 -8.52 -19.34 -21.78
C ALA A 394 -8.65 -19.71 -23.27
N GLY A 395 -8.95 -20.96 -23.57
CA GLY A 395 -9.19 -21.42 -24.94
C GLY A 395 -10.40 -20.72 -25.58
N ARG A 396 -11.52 -20.61 -24.85
CA ARG A 396 -12.72 -19.88 -25.32
C ARG A 396 -12.41 -18.41 -25.59
N LEU A 397 -11.71 -17.73 -24.68
CA LEU A 397 -11.33 -16.33 -24.82
C LEU A 397 -10.40 -16.10 -26.01
N LYS A 398 -9.40 -16.96 -26.19
CA LYS A 398 -8.49 -16.93 -27.34
C LYS A 398 -9.23 -17.07 -28.67
N ALA A 399 -10.27 -17.92 -28.71
CA ALA A 399 -11.10 -18.15 -29.89
C ALA A 399 -12.19 -17.07 -30.11
N GLY A 400 -12.32 -16.08 -29.22
CA GLY A 400 -13.40 -15.09 -29.28
C GLY A 400 -14.79 -15.66 -28.98
N GLY A 401 -14.87 -16.79 -28.30
CA GLY A 401 -16.13 -17.44 -27.91
C GLY A 401 -16.86 -16.69 -26.79
N ALA A 402 -18.17 -16.91 -26.70
CA ALA A 402 -18.97 -16.36 -25.61
C ALA A 402 -18.66 -17.03 -24.26
N ILE A 403 -18.67 -16.23 -23.20
CA ILE A 403 -18.53 -16.68 -21.81
C ILE A 403 -19.88 -16.49 -21.11
N THR A 404 -20.24 -17.43 -20.23
CA THR A 404 -21.46 -17.35 -19.40
C THR A 404 -21.21 -16.48 -18.17
N SER A 405 -22.27 -15.88 -17.62
CA SER A 405 -22.15 -15.00 -16.45
C SER A 405 -21.56 -15.67 -15.20
N GLU A 406 -21.70 -17.00 -15.08
CA GLU A 406 -21.08 -17.81 -14.01
C GLU A 406 -19.55 -17.85 -14.11
N ASP A 407 -19.01 -17.78 -15.34
CA ASP A 407 -17.59 -17.87 -15.61
C ASP A 407 -16.92 -16.48 -15.71
N HIS A 408 -17.69 -15.39 -15.63
CA HIS A 408 -17.19 -14.03 -15.87
C HIS A 408 -16.08 -13.59 -14.91
N ILE A 409 -16.06 -14.06 -13.66
CA ILE A 409 -15.00 -13.73 -12.69
C ILE A 409 -13.64 -14.24 -13.17
N VAL A 410 -13.55 -15.53 -13.50
CA VAL A 410 -12.31 -16.16 -14.00
C VAL A 410 -11.92 -15.58 -15.36
N ALA A 411 -12.92 -15.36 -16.23
CA ALA A 411 -12.66 -14.75 -17.53
C ALA A 411 -12.11 -13.32 -17.41
N ALA A 412 -12.61 -12.53 -16.46
CA ALA A 412 -12.10 -11.19 -16.19
C ALA A 412 -10.62 -11.25 -15.76
N ASP A 413 -10.27 -12.14 -14.83
CA ASP A 413 -8.87 -12.33 -14.40
C ASP A 413 -7.93 -12.66 -15.58
N LEU A 414 -8.38 -13.53 -16.50
CA LEU A 414 -7.62 -13.89 -17.70
C LEU A 414 -7.52 -12.72 -18.69
N MET A 415 -8.59 -11.95 -18.87
CA MET A 415 -8.59 -10.74 -19.70
C MET A 415 -7.64 -9.67 -19.14
N LEU A 416 -7.57 -9.52 -17.81
CA LEU A 416 -6.61 -8.62 -17.16
C LEU A 416 -5.17 -9.03 -17.44
N ALA A 417 -4.85 -10.31 -17.28
CA ALA A 417 -3.54 -10.85 -17.59
C ALA A 417 -3.16 -10.63 -19.06
N ALA A 418 -4.14 -10.74 -19.97
CA ALA A 418 -3.97 -10.48 -21.40
C ALA A 418 -3.94 -8.99 -21.77
N GLY A 419 -3.97 -8.05 -20.81
CA GLY A 419 -3.90 -6.61 -21.08
C GLY A 419 -5.19 -5.99 -21.59
N ARG A 420 -6.36 -6.58 -21.26
CA ARG A 420 -7.70 -6.14 -21.70
C ARG A 420 -8.57 -5.65 -20.53
N PRO A 421 -8.18 -4.58 -19.80
CA PRO A 421 -8.85 -4.17 -18.57
C PRO A 421 -10.30 -3.71 -18.76
N ALA A 422 -10.63 -3.07 -19.88
CA ALA A 422 -12.01 -2.66 -20.16
C ALA A 422 -12.94 -3.86 -20.41
N ASP A 423 -12.44 -4.92 -21.04
CA ASP A 423 -13.23 -6.15 -21.28
C ASP A 423 -13.46 -6.91 -19.98
N ALA A 424 -12.42 -6.98 -19.14
CA ALA A 424 -12.52 -7.57 -17.82
C ALA A 424 -13.58 -6.86 -16.98
N LEU A 425 -13.57 -5.51 -16.93
CA LEU A 425 -14.57 -4.76 -16.18
C LEU A 425 -16.01 -5.06 -16.67
N ARG A 426 -16.23 -5.08 -17.99
CA ARG A 426 -17.55 -5.42 -18.56
C ARG A 426 -18.02 -6.83 -18.19
N ALA A 427 -17.10 -7.79 -18.11
CA ALA A 427 -17.43 -9.13 -17.61
C ALA A 427 -17.82 -9.10 -16.13
N LEU A 428 -17.07 -8.36 -15.30
CA LEU A 428 -17.36 -8.20 -13.87
C LEU A 428 -18.74 -7.55 -13.61
N GLU A 429 -19.09 -6.50 -14.37
CA GLU A 429 -20.39 -5.82 -14.28
C GLU A 429 -21.60 -6.74 -14.54
N THR A 430 -21.39 -7.89 -15.17
CA THR A 430 -22.43 -8.86 -15.57
C THR A 430 -22.24 -10.24 -14.94
N ALA A 431 -21.32 -10.38 -13.99
CA ALA A 431 -21.05 -11.65 -13.32
C ALA A 431 -22.18 -12.04 -12.37
N SER A 432 -22.45 -13.34 -12.23
CA SER A 432 -23.49 -13.84 -11.30
C SER A 432 -23.07 -13.72 -9.84
N ASP A 433 -21.78 -13.95 -9.53
CA ASP A 433 -21.19 -13.67 -8.22
C ASP A 433 -20.78 -12.20 -8.11
N TRP A 434 -21.77 -11.36 -7.87
CA TRP A 434 -21.62 -9.91 -7.79
C TRP A 434 -20.65 -9.47 -6.67
N LYS A 435 -20.54 -10.22 -5.56
CA LYS A 435 -19.65 -9.86 -4.44
C LYS A 435 -18.20 -9.97 -4.84
N THR A 436 -17.86 -11.10 -5.46
CA THR A 436 -16.53 -11.30 -6.01
C THR A 436 -16.27 -10.33 -7.15
N ALA A 437 -17.29 -9.97 -7.94
CA ALA A 437 -17.16 -8.97 -8.99
C ALA A 437 -16.74 -7.59 -8.47
N LEU A 438 -17.40 -7.07 -7.43
CA LEU A 438 -17.02 -5.79 -6.80
C LEU A 438 -15.60 -5.84 -6.25
N LEU A 439 -15.23 -6.92 -5.58
CA LEU A 439 -13.86 -7.14 -5.12
C LEU A 439 -12.86 -7.08 -6.29
N ARG A 440 -13.13 -7.81 -7.38
CA ARG A 440 -12.24 -7.80 -8.56
C ARG A 440 -12.20 -6.44 -9.24
N SER A 441 -13.31 -5.70 -9.27
CA SER A 441 -13.39 -4.34 -9.83
C SER A 441 -12.59 -3.34 -8.99
N HIS A 442 -12.61 -3.44 -7.66
CA HIS A 442 -11.73 -2.64 -6.78
C HIS A 442 -10.25 -2.98 -6.99
N GLY A 443 -9.90 -4.27 -7.03
CA GLY A 443 -8.55 -4.72 -7.33
C GLY A 443 -8.05 -4.25 -8.70
N LEU A 444 -8.92 -4.26 -9.72
CA LEU A 444 -8.66 -3.72 -11.05
C LEU A 444 -8.39 -2.22 -10.99
N ALA A 445 -9.29 -1.43 -10.39
CA ALA A 445 -9.14 0.01 -10.28
C ALA A 445 -7.83 0.39 -9.58
N PHE A 446 -7.48 -0.31 -8.49
CA PHE A 446 -6.23 -0.13 -7.76
C PHE A 446 -5.00 -0.46 -8.63
N ALA A 447 -5.03 -1.57 -9.37
CA ALA A 447 -3.94 -1.96 -10.26
C ALA A 447 -3.72 -0.97 -11.41
N LEU A 448 -4.81 -0.41 -11.97
CA LEU A 448 -4.74 0.60 -13.02
C LEU A 448 -4.30 1.96 -12.48
N ASP A 449 -4.83 2.40 -11.33
CA ASP A 449 -4.41 3.63 -10.66
C ASP A 449 -2.89 3.65 -10.43
N ARG A 450 -2.34 2.54 -9.95
CA ARG A 450 -0.88 2.37 -9.75
C ARG A 450 -0.06 2.52 -11.04
N ARG A 451 -0.63 2.21 -12.21
CA ARG A 451 0.00 2.44 -13.54
C ARG A 451 -0.19 3.87 -14.05
N CYS A 452 -0.97 4.68 -13.35
CA CYS A 452 -1.33 6.04 -13.68
C CYS A 452 -0.78 7.02 -12.63
N ALA A 453 -1.65 7.55 -11.76
CA ALA A 453 -1.32 8.58 -10.77
C ALA A 453 -0.96 7.98 -9.39
N ASN A 454 -1.27 6.70 -9.16
CA ASN A 454 -1.03 5.98 -7.91
C ASN A 454 -1.64 6.72 -6.70
N LEU A 455 -2.87 7.21 -6.86
CA LEU A 455 -3.61 7.98 -5.86
C LEU A 455 -3.92 7.12 -4.62
N LEU A 456 -4.20 5.84 -4.78
CA LEU A 456 -4.46 4.90 -3.69
C LEU A 456 -3.18 4.27 -3.10
N GLY A 457 -2.01 4.81 -3.45
CA GLY A 457 -0.73 4.38 -2.91
C GLY A 457 -0.70 4.45 -1.37
N ARG A 458 -0.18 3.39 -0.74
CA ARG A 458 -0.05 3.31 0.72
C ARG A 458 1.26 3.96 1.19
N PRO A 459 1.25 4.76 2.27
CA PRO A 459 2.45 5.38 2.83
C PRO A 459 3.40 4.37 3.49
N ILE A 460 2.86 3.29 4.06
CA ILE A 460 3.62 2.23 4.76
C ILE A 460 2.94 0.86 4.56
N PRO A 461 3.65 -0.26 4.81
CA PRO A 461 3.04 -1.58 4.81
C PRO A 461 1.84 -1.67 5.76
N PHE A 462 0.79 -2.38 5.35
CA PHE A 462 -0.46 -2.63 6.08
C PHE A 462 -1.35 -1.42 6.39
N SER A 463 -0.97 -0.20 5.98
CA SER A 463 -1.85 0.96 6.14
C SER A 463 -2.95 0.98 5.08
N GLN A 464 -3.99 1.76 5.34
CA GLN A 464 -4.99 2.08 4.32
C GLN A 464 -4.40 3.10 3.32
N PRO A 465 -5.02 3.26 2.13
CA PRO A 465 -4.73 4.39 1.25
C PRO A 465 -4.96 5.73 1.97
N LEU A 466 -4.09 6.71 1.72
CA LEU A 466 -4.27 8.09 2.20
C LEU A 466 -4.97 8.92 1.14
N TYR A 467 -6.12 9.51 1.47
CA TYR A 467 -6.80 10.47 0.60
C TYR A 467 -6.11 11.83 0.66
N ARG A 468 -5.72 12.37 -0.50
CA ARG A 468 -4.94 13.61 -0.66
C ARG A 468 -5.64 14.52 -1.66
N PHE A 469 -5.85 15.78 -1.29
CA PHE A 469 -6.51 16.79 -2.11
C PHE A 469 -5.65 18.04 -2.24
#